data_AF-A0AAV5Q8A9-F1
#
_entry.id   AF-A0AAV5Q8A9-F1
#
_cell.length_a   1.000
_cell.length_b   1.000
_cell.length_c   1.000
_cell.angle_alpha   90.00
_cell.angle_beta   90.00
_cell.angle_gamma   90.00
#
_symmetry.space_group_name_H-M   'P 1'
#
loop_
_entity.id
_entity.type
_entity.pdbx_description
1 polymer ?
#
loop_
_entity_poly.entity_id
_entity_poly.type
_entity_poly.pdbx_seq_one_letter_code
_entity_poly.pdbx_strand_id
1 'polypeptide(L)' 'MLFAWATFGVAVRALQMGIRQAPLFHAPQGYVYSAAFTTGIGYLFESWVENNDRLLELRLAKLQKLREAN' A
#
# COMPACT_ATOMS: atom_id res chain seq x y z
N MET A 1 -0.51 -6.74 2.97
CA MET A 1 0.93 -6.71 2.59
C MET A 1 1.74 -5.72 3.43
N LEU A 2 1.41 -5.52 4.70
CA LEU A 2 1.94 -4.41 5.52
C LEU A 2 3.46 -4.44 5.73
N PHE A 3 4.05 -5.64 5.83
CA PHE A 3 5.50 -5.80 5.94
C PHE A 3 6.24 -5.32 4.68
N ALA A 4 5.67 -5.57 3.48
CA ALA A 4 6.23 -5.09 2.23
C ALA A 4 6.15 -3.56 2.12
N TRP A 5 5.08 -2.95 2.62
CA TRP A 5 4.97 -1.50 2.71
C TRP A 5 5.97 -0.89 3.71
N ALA A 6 6.17 -1.55 4.85
CA ALA A 6 7.15 -1.10 5.84
C ALA A 6 8.58 -1.16 5.30
N THR A 7 8.97 -2.26 4.65
CA THR A 7 10.29 -2.39 4.02
C THR A 7 10.47 -1.40 2.87
N PHE A 8 9.39 -1.13 2.11
CA PHE A 8 9.38 -0.09 1.10
C PHE A 8 9.67 1.30 1.70
N GLY A 9 9.03 1.68 2.80
CA GLY A 9 9.33 2.95 3.50
C GLY A 9 10.78 3.06 3.97
N VAL A 10 11.33 1.99 4.53
CA VAL A 10 12.75 1.95 4.92
C VAL A 10 13.66 2.14 3.69
N ALA A 11 13.34 1.49 2.57
CA ALA A 11 14.10 1.61 1.32
C ALA A 11 14.00 3.02 0.72
N VAL A 12 12.82 3.65 0.74
CA VAL A 12 12.63 5.04 0.29
C VAL A 12 13.50 6.00 1.10
N ARG A 13 13.55 5.82 2.44
CA ARG A 13 14.42 6.63 3.28
C ARG A 13 15.90 6.35 3.01
N ALA A 14 16.29 5.10 2.78
CA ALA A 14 17.67 4.76 2.41
C ALA A 14 18.09 5.44 1.10
N LEU A 15 17.21 5.43 0.09
CA LEU A 15 17.42 6.12 -1.19
C LEU A 15 17.55 7.64 -0.98
N GLN A 16 16.70 8.24 -0.14
CA GLN A 16 16.79 9.66 0.19
C GLN A 16 18.16 10.02 0.78
N MET A 17 18.70 9.18 1.67
CA MET A 17 20.04 9.42 2.25
C MET A 17 21.14 9.27 1.20
N GLY A 18 21.01 8.30 0.29
CA GLY A 18 21.90 8.14 -0.87
C GLY A 18 21.91 9.38 -1.78
N ILE A 19 20.75 9.94 -2.10
CA ILE A 19 20.62 11.18 -2.90
C ILE A 19 21.26 12.37 -2.18
N ARG A 20 21.05 12.47 -0.85
CA ARG A 20 21.63 13.55 -0.04
C ARG A 20 23.13 13.40 0.24
N GLN A 21 23.75 12.30 -0.22
CA GLN A 21 25.14 11.92 0.11
C GLN A 21 25.40 11.96 1.63
N ALA A 22 24.37 11.69 2.43
CA ALA A 22 24.43 11.73 3.88
C ALA A 22 24.67 10.31 4.43
N PRO A 23 25.27 10.16 5.63
CA PRO A 23 25.45 8.85 6.24
C PRO A 23 24.10 8.14 6.39
N LEU A 24 24.02 6.86 6.03
CA LEU A 24 22.78 6.06 6.13
C LEU A 24 22.18 6.06 7.55
N PHE A 25 23.01 6.18 8.59
CA PHE A 25 22.56 6.22 9.98
C PHE A 25 22.27 7.64 10.50
N HIS A 26 22.33 8.66 9.65
CA HIS A 26 22.05 10.03 10.06
C HIS A 26 20.53 10.23 10.27
N ALA A 27 20.14 10.52 11.51
CA ALA A 27 18.74 10.64 11.95
C ALA A 27 17.90 9.35 11.73
N PRO A 28 18.19 8.27 12.48
CA PRO A 28 17.57 6.95 12.27
C PRO A 28 16.05 6.95 12.52
N GLN A 29 15.53 7.88 13.32
CA GLN A 29 14.07 8.05 13.49
C GLN A 29 13.33 8.29 12.16
N GLY A 30 14.01 8.86 11.16
CA GLY A 30 13.43 9.08 9.83
C GLY A 30 13.01 7.80 9.11
N TYR A 31 13.69 6.68 9.39
CA TYR A 31 13.33 5.37 8.84
C TYR A 31 12.04 4.84 9.45
N VAL A 32 11.86 5.02 10.76
CA VAL A 32 10.65 4.63 11.48
C VAL A 32 9.45 5.45 10.99
N TYR A 33 9.61 6.76 10.84
CA TYR A 33 8.55 7.62 10.30
C TYR A 33 8.18 7.26 8.86
N SER A 34 9.17 7.00 8.01
CA SER A 34 8.93 6.63 6.61
C SER A 34 8.25 5.27 6.48
N ALA A 35 8.68 4.27 7.29
CA ALA A 35 8.03 2.97 7.37
C ALA A 35 6.57 3.09 7.86
N ALA A 36 6.35 3.79 8.98
CA ALA A 36 5.00 3.97 9.52
C ALA A 36 4.06 4.68 8.53
N PHE A 37 4.56 5.73 7.85
CA PHE A 37 3.79 6.45 6.85
C PHE A 37 3.42 5.59 5.64
N THR A 38 4.38 4.88 5.07
CA THR A 38 4.14 4.00 3.90
C THR A 38 3.25 2.81 4.24
N THR A 39 3.41 2.21 5.42
CA THR A 39 2.48 1.18 5.91
C THR A 39 1.07 1.71 6.11
N GLY A 40 0.91 2.93 6.65
CA GLY A 40 -0.39 3.57 6.80
C GLY A 40 -1.09 3.80 5.46
N ILE A 41 -0.35 4.31 4.45
CA ILE A 41 -0.87 4.44 3.07
C ILE A 41 -1.20 3.07 2.49
N GLY A 42 -0.32 2.08 2.66
CA GLY A 42 -0.53 0.71 2.17
C GLY A 42 -1.81 0.09 2.72
N TYR A 43 -2.11 0.29 4.01
CA TYR A 43 -3.35 -0.17 4.62
C TYR A 43 -4.60 0.46 4.00
N LEU A 44 -4.58 1.78 3.80
CA LEU A 44 -5.69 2.49 3.15
C LEU A 44 -5.86 2.04 1.70
N PHE A 45 -4.76 1.83 0.99
CA PHE A 45 -4.76 1.36 -0.40
C PHE A 45 -5.33 -0.07 -0.50
N GLU A 46 -4.87 -1.00 0.35
CA GLU A 46 -5.41 -2.37 0.41
C GLU A 46 -6.92 -2.35 0.69
N SER A 47 -7.36 -1.55 1.68
CA SER A 47 -8.77 -1.39 2.00
C SER A 47 -9.60 -0.84 0.82
N TRP A 48 -9.00 0.04 0.01
CA TRP A 48 -9.65 0.58 -1.17
C TRP A 48 -9.75 -0.47 -2.29
N VAL A 49 -8.69 -1.21 -2.57
CA VAL A 49 -8.69 -2.30 -3.56
C VAL A 49 -9.73 -3.35 -3.20
N GLU A 50 -9.75 -3.79 -1.95
CA GLU A 50 -10.70 -4.82 -1.47
C GLU A 50 -12.16 -4.36 -1.62
N ASN A 51 -12.44 -3.07 -1.35
CA ASN A 51 -13.77 -2.51 -1.57
C ASN A 51 -14.16 -2.47 -3.06
N ASN A 52 -13.22 -2.16 -3.96
CA ASN A 52 -13.49 -2.17 -5.40
C ASN A 52 -13.75 -3.59 -5.89
N ASP A 53 -12.95 -4.56 -5.47
CA ASP A 53 -13.12 -5.96 -5.86
C ASP A 53 -14.48 -6.49 -5.41
N ARG A 54 -14.87 -6.22 -4.16
CA ARG A 54 -16.21 -6.55 -3.66
C ARG A 54 -17.32 -5.92 -4.49
N LEU A 55 -17.16 -4.66 -4.89
CA LEU A 55 -18.14 -3.95 -5.70
C LEU A 55 -18.24 -4.54 -7.12
N LEU A 56 -17.13 -5.03 -7.65
CA LEU A 56 -17.02 -5.68 -8.95
C LEU A 56 -17.66 -7.07 -8.93
N GLU A 57 -17.41 -7.86 -7.87
CA GLU A 57 -18.08 -9.14 -7.63
C GLU A 57 -19.60 -9.00 -7.54
N LEU A 58 -20.09 -7.99 -6.80
CA LEU A 58 -21.52 -7.70 -6.71
C LEU A 58 -22.12 -7.35 -8.07
N ARG A 59 -21.39 -6.63 -8.92
CA ARG A 59 -21.83 -6.31 -10.29
C ARG A 59 -21.86 -7.56 -11.17
N LEU A 60 -20.84 -8.42 -11.09
CA LEU A 60 -20.78 -9.69 -11.82
C LEU A 60 -21.92 -10.63 -11.41
N ALA A 61 -22.18 -10.77 -10.11
CA ALA A 61 -23.28 -11.59 -9.60
C ALA A 61 -24.66 -11.09 -10.08
N LYS A 62 -24.86 -9.77 -10.15
CA LYS A 62 -26.09 -9.20 -10.74
C LYS A 62 -26.23 -9.52 -12.23
N LEU A 63 -25.14 -9.41 -13.00
CA LEU A 63 -25.15 -9.73 -14.43
C LEU A 63 -25.43 -11.21 -14.69
N GLN A 64 -24.88 -12.12 -13.89
CA GLN A 64 -25.17 -13.56 -13.98
C GLN A 64 -26.65 -13.85 -13.72
N LYS A 65 -27.24 -13.29 -12.65
CA LYS A 65 -28.67 -13.45 -12.36
C LYS A 65 -29.58 -12.93 -13.48
N LEU A 66 -29.22 -11.80 -14.10
CA LEU A 66 -29.95 -11.25 -15.24
C LEU A 66 -29.81 -12.12 -16.50
N ARG A 67 -28.71 -12.87 -16.61
CA ARG A 67 -28.48 -13.80 -17.72
C ARG A 67 -29.22 -15.12 -17.56
N GLU A 68 -29.40 -15.59 -16.32
CA GLU A 68 -30.19 -16.79 -16.02
C GLU A 68 -31.70 -16.56 -16.05
N ALA A 69 -32.14 -15.31 -15.90
CA ALA A 69 -33.55 -14.91 -15.96
C ALA A 69 -34.07 -14.62 -17.38
N ASN A 70 -33.18 -14.54 -18.37
CA ASN A 70 -33.49 -14.42 -19.81
C ASN A 70 -33.28 -15.75 -20.52
#